data_AF-A0A392QAK7-F1
#
_entry.id   AF-A0A392QAK7-F1
#
_cell.length_a   1.000
_cell.length_b   1.000
_cell.length_c   1.000
_cell.angle_alpha   90.00
_cell.angle_beta   90.00
_cell.angle_gamma   90.00
#
_symmetry.space_group_name_H-M   'P 1'
#
loop_
_entity.id
_entity.type
_entity.pdbx_description
1 polymer ?
#
loop_
_entity_poly.entity_id
_entity_poly.type
_entity_poly.pdbx_seq_one_letter_code
_entity_poly.pdbx_strand_id
1 'polypeptide(L)' 'MRRKYRISGLTSQATRELTFPVDERGTMKSVVEYFYETYGFSIQHTQWPCLQVG' A
#
# COMPACT_ATOMS: atom_id res chain seq x y z
N MET A 1 -0.44 9.15 -15.94
CA MET A 1 0.17 10.41 -15.44
C MET A 1 0.92 10.11 -14.14
N ARG A 2 2.24 10.37 -14.08
CA ARG A 2 3.06 10.08 -12.87
C ARG A 2 2.99 11.26 -11.90
N ARG A 3 2.64 11.01 -10.65
CA ARG A 3 2.64 12.01 -9.56
C ARG A 3 3.97 12.01 -8.82
N LYS A 4 4.43 13.17 -8.35
CA LYS A 4 5.61 13.33 -7.48
C LYS A 4 5.13 13.53 -6.05
N TYR A 5 5.82 12.90 -5.09
CA TYR A 5 5.51 13.01 -3.68
C TYR A 5 6.80 13.27 -2.88
N ARG A 6 6.68 13.97 -1.74
CA ARG A 6 7.76 14.15 -0.77
C ARG A 6 7.71 12.99 0.22
N ILE A 7 8.86 12.35 0.46
CA ILE A 7 8.99 11.29 1.46
C ILE A 7 9.07 11.95 2.84
N SER A 8 8.22 11.51 3.77
CA SER A 8 8.21 11.95 5.17
C SER A 8 8.74 10.90 6.13
N GLY A 9 8.78 9.63 5.73
CA GLY A 9 9.28 8.55 6.57
C GLY A 9 9.06 7.15 5.98
N LEU A 10 9.14 6.15 6.86
CA LEU A 10 8.83 4.75 6.59
C LEU A 10 7.75 4.26 7.56
N THR A 11 6.90 3.33 7.12
CA THR A 11 5.93 2.68 8.01
C THR A 11 6.63 1.81 9.04
N SER A 12 6.07 1.70 10.24
CA SER A 12 6.58 0.80 11.28
C SER A 12 6.30 -0.68 10.98
N GLN A 13 5.21 -0.96 10.26
CA GLN A 13 4.81 -2.30 9.85
C GLN A 13 5.30 -2.64 8.45
N ALA A 14 5.39 -3.95 8.17
CA ALA A 14 5.67 -4.47 6.85
C ALA A 14 4.50 -4.22 5.86
N THR A 15 4.81 -4.13 4.58
CA THR A 15 3.83 -3.88 3.50
C THR A 15 2.63 -4.84 3.54
N ARG A 16 2.86 -6.13 3.84
CA ARG A 16 1.80 -7.15 3.94
C ARG A 16 0.79 -6.91 5.08
N GLU A 17 1.19 -6.17 6.11
CA GLU A 17 0.36 -5.87 7.29
C GLU A 17 -0.41 -4.56 7.14
N LEU A 18 -0.08 -3.75 6.12
CA LEU A 18 -0.76 -2.49 5.85
C LEU A 18 -2.11 -2.75 5.20
N THR A 19 -3.18 -2.33 5.88
CA THR A 19 -4.55 -2.38 5.38
C THR A 19 -5.16 -1.00 5.30
N PHE A 20 -6.09 -0.82 4.37
CA PHE A 20 -6.82 0.43 4.19
C PHE A 20 -8.25 0.15 3.71
N PRO A 21 -9.21 1.04 4.02
CA PRO A 21 -10.57 0.92 3.52
C PRO A 21 -10.59 1.24 2.02
N VAL A 22 -11.15 0.33 1.21
CA VAL A 22 -11.22 0.49 -0.26
C VAL A 22 -12.55 1.04 -0.77
N ASP A 23 -13.59 1.04 0.07
CA ASP A 23 -14.92 1.53 -0.25
C ASP A 23 -15.59 2.23 0.94
N GLU A 24 -16.70 2.90 0.66
CA GLU A 24 -17.53 3.57 1.68
C GLU A 24 -18.20 2.58 2.66
N ARG A 25 -18.22 1.29 2.32
CA ARG A 25 -18.77 0.23 3.18
C ARG A 25 -17.76 -0.24 4.22
N GLY A 26 -16.52 0.27 4.17
CA GLY A 26 -15.46 -0.07 5.11
C GLY A 26 -14.80 -1.42 4.82
N THR A 27 -14.91 -1.94 3.60
CA THR A 27 -14.17 -3.14 3.20
C THR A 27 -12.67 -2.85 3.33
N MET A 28 -12.00 -3.58 4.22
CA MET A 28 -10.56 -3.47 4.41
C MET A 28 -9.86 -4.38 3.41
N LYS A 29 -8.82 -3.87 2.74
CA LYS A 29 -7.88 -4.68 1.97
C LYS A 29 -6.46 -4.37 2.35
N SER A 30 -5.57 -5.34 2.21
CA SER A 30 -4.14 -5.07 2.28
C SER A 30 -3.66 -4.33 1.04
N VAL A 31 -2.55 -3.59 1.18
CA VAL A 31 -1.87 -2.96 0.04
C VAL A 31 -1.47 -4.00 -1.01
N VAL A 32 -1.04 -5.18 -0.58
CA VAL A 32 -0.63 -6.27 -1.48
C VAL A 32 -1.81 -6.78 -2.30
N GLU A 33 -2.93 -7.12 -1.65
CA GLU A 33 -4.15 -7.58 -2.34
C GLU A 33 -4.68 -6.52 -3.29
N TYR A 34 -4.73 -5.27 -2.86
CA TYR A 34 -5.23 -4.19 -3.69
C TYR A 34 -4.42 -4.02 -4.97
N PHE A 35 -3.08 -4.04 -4.89
CA PHE A 35 -2.22 -3.91 -6.07
C PHE A 35 -2.33 -5.12 -7.00
N TYR A 36 -2.47 -6.32 -6.45
CA TYR A 36 -2.66 -7.53 -7.24
C TYR A 36 -4.00 -7.51 -7.98
N GLU A 37 -5.10 -7.23 -7.28
CA GLU A 37 -6.44 -7.30 -7.88
C GLU A 37 -6.77 -6.12 -8.79
N THR A 38 -6.35 -4.91 -8.41
CA THR A 38 -6.70 -3.68 -9.16
C THR A 38 -5.77 -3.45 -10.34
N TYR A 39 -4.49 -3.82 -10.20
CA TYR A 39 -3.46 -3.50 -11.19
C TYR A 39 -2.76 -4.73 -11.76
N GLY A 40 -3.08 -5.95 -11.30
CA GLY A 40 -2.35 -7.16 -11.70
C GLY A 40 -0.89 -7.17 -11.22
N PHE A 41 -0.55 -6.34 -10.23
CA PHE A 41 0.84 -6.12 -9.82
C PHE A 41 1.19 -6.88 -8.55
N SER A 42 2.13 -7.81 -8.66
CA SER A 42 2.64 -8.59 -7.52
C SER A 42 3.80 -7.85 -6.84
N ILE A 43 3.56 -7.33 -5.64
CA ILE A 43 4.61 -6.72 -4.81
C ILE A 43 5.56 -7.82 -4.33
N GLN A 44 6.86 -7.67 -4.59
CA GLN A 44 7.86 -8.70 -4.27
C GLN A 44 8.35 -8.64 -2.81
N HIS A 45 8.74 -7.46 -2.32
CA HIS A 45 9.32 -7.28 -0.99
C HIS A 45 8.27 -6.93 0.07
N THR A 46 7.28 -7.80 0.25
CA THR A 46 6.13 -7.52 1.14
C THR A 46 6.49 -7.45 2.63
N GLN A 47 7.68 -7.92 3.01
CA GLN A 47 8.22 -7.86 4.38
C GLN A 47 8.86 -6.52 4.72
N TRP A 48 9.17 -5.68 3.72
CA TRP A 48 9.80 -4.39 3.95
C TRP A 48 8.75 -3.33 4.33
N PRO A 49 9.14 -2.31 5.11
CA PRO A 49 8.29 -1.16 5.36
C PRO A 49 8.04 -0.36 4.06
N CYS A 50 6.91 0.34 4.02
CA CYS A 50 6.53 1.21 2.90
C CYS A 50 6.99 2.65 3.12
N LEU A 51 7.07 3.41 2.02
CA LEU A 51 7.31 4.85 2.06
C LEU A 51 6.07 5.56 2.59
N GLN A 52 6.24 6.39 3.62
CA GLN A 52 5.25 7.39 4.02
C GLN A 52 5.48 8.66 3.18
N VAL A 53 4.43 9.09 2.50
CA VAL A 53 4.51 10.19 1.53
C VAL A 53 3.36 11.18 1.73
N GLY A 54 3.64 12.47 1.53
CA GLY A 54 2.73 13.59 1.81
C GLY A 54 3.42 14.95 1.63
#